data_AF-C3MDA7-F1
#
_entry.id   AF-C3MDA7-F1
#
_cell.length_a   1.000
_cell.length_b   1.000
_cell.length_c   1.000
_cell.angle_alpha   90.00
_cell.angle_beta   90.00
_cell.angle_gamma   90.00
#
_symmetry.space_group_name_H-M   'P 1'
#
loop_
_entity.id
_entity.type
_entity.pdbx_description
1 polymer ?
#
loop_
_entity_poly.entity_id
_entity_poly.type
_entity_poly.pdbx_seq_one_letter_code
_entity_poly.pdbx_strand_id
1 'polypeptide(L)'
;MFRVRNPLRAALIAFLVGLPLSNASGETLISKSVTYFSIGGRTAAELDRALAASGPLMKNTGTRHPGATRIKFGGTITYVSRRGRCAVGTARVTLSTRIILPRWKYRPQASRDLALVWDTLAADIKRHEERHAEIARNHARHMERAFLGLKPEADCELMQARVAELSAAEVASHDKDQARFDRTEAANFDRRMIRLLQYRLDSLKKAER
;
A
#
# COMPACT_ATOMS: atom_id res chain seq x y z
N MET A 1 87.85 16.70 0.05
CA MET A 1 87.12 15.52 0.55
C MET A 1 85.63 15.82 0.48
N PHE A 2 84.84 14.91 -0.13
CA PHE A 2 83.36 14.80 -0.16
C PHE A 2 82.49 15.81 -0.95
N ARG A 3 82.14 15.38 -2.19
CA ARG A 3 80.79 15.10 -2.76
C ARG A 3 79.59 15.49 -1.85
N VAL A 4 78.46 16.01 -2.34
CA VAL A 4 77.40 15.28 -3.09
C VAL A 4 76.35 16.26 -3.67
N ARG A 5 75.93 15.98 -4.92
CA ARG A 5 74.74 16.51 -5.64
C ARG A 5 73.46 15.98 -4.98
N ASN A 6 72.41 16.80 -4.83
CA ASN A 6 71.07 16.28 -4.58
C ASN A 6 70.08 16.77 -5.64
N PRO A 7 69.60 15.89 -6.55
CA PRO A 7 68.56 16.24 -7.51
C PRO A 7 67.18 16.08 -6.87
N LEU A 8 66.30 17.01 -7.26
CA LEU A 8 64.87 17.05 -7.01
C LEU A 8 64.21 15.67 -7.20
N ARG A 9 63.49 15.19 -6.18
CA ARG A 9 62.50 14.11 -6.33
C ARG A 9 61.12 14.72 -6.14
N ALA A 10 60.46 15.04 -7.25
CA ALA A 10 59.02 15.33 -7.26
C ALA A 10 58.28 13.99 -7.09
N ALA A 11 57.56 13.85 -5.98
CA ALA A 11 56.65 12.74 -5.76
C ALA A 11 55.29 13.09 -6.40
N LEU A 12 54.93 12.43 -7.51
CA LEU A 12 53.57 12.45 -8.04
C LEU A 12 52.69 11.56 -7.15
N ILE A 13 51.80 12.18 -6.38
CA ILE A 13 50.68 11.49 -5.72
C ILE A 13 49.61 11.27 -6.79
N ALA A 14 49.47 10.04 -7.26
CA ALA A 14 48.38 9.64 -8.14
C ALA A 14 47.07 9.60 -7.34
N PHE A 15 46.23 10.61 -7.51
CA PHE A 15 44.88 10.65 -6.96
C PHE A 15 44.00 9.67 -7.77
N LEU A 16 43.79 8.46 -7.24
CA LEU A 16 42.81 7.51 -7.76
C LEU A 16 41.40 8.09 -7.59
N VAL A 17 40.92 8.79 -8.64
CA VAL A 17 39.51 9.16 -8.77
C VAL A 17 38.71 7.88 -8.96
N GLY A 18 38.09 7.40 -7.89
CA GLY A 18 37.14 6.30 -7.96
C GLY A 18 35.99 6.67 -8.89
N LEU A 19 35.84 5.93 -10.00
CA LEU A 19 34.68 6.04 -10.87
C LEU A 19 33.41 5.82 -10.04
N PRO A 20 32.39 6.68 -10.14
CA PRO A 20 31.14 6.48 -9.41
C PRO A 20 30.53 5.16 -9.87
N LEU A 21 30.42 4.20 -8.94
CA LEU A 21 29.54 3.06 -9.10
C LEU A 21 28.15 3.66 -9.33
N SER A 22 27.57 3.40 -10.51
CA SER A 22 26.19 3.79 -10.80
C SER A 22 25.30 3.09 -9.77
N ASN A 23 24.96 3.80 -8.69
CA ASN A 23 24.07 3.28 -7.66
C ASN A 23 22.70 3.05 -8.29
N ALA A 24 22.11 1.89 -8.01
CA ALA A 24 20.76 1.61 -8.44
C ALA A 24 19.81 2.67 -7.85
N SER A 25 18.92 3.21 -8.67
CA SER A 25 17.96 4.24 -8.26
C SER A 25 16.58 3.61 -8.06
N GLY A 26 15.95 3.95 -6.94
CA GLY A 26 14.60 3.52 -6.60
C GLY A 26 13.59 4.66 -6.69
N GLU A 27 12.40 4.35 -7.18
CA GLU A 27 11.24 5.21 -6.97
C GLU A 27 9.96 4.41 -6.72
N THR A 28 9.23 4.71 -5.64
CA THR A 28 7.88 4.19 -5.40
C THR A 28 6.82 5.26 -5.67
N LEU A 29 6.03 5.10 -6.73
CA LEU A 29 4.93 6.00 -7.10
C LEU A 29 3.59 5.46 -6.60
N ILE A 30 2.91 6.21 -5.73
CA ILE A 30 1.65 5.79 -5.10
C ILE A 30 0.51 6.74 -5.50
N SER A 31 -0.57 6.18 -6.03
CA SER A 31 -1.82 6.89 -6.27
C SER A 31 -2.96 6.29 -5.44
N LYS A 32 -3.81 7.16 -4.87
CA LYS A 32 -5.00 6.80 -4.10
C LYS A 32 -6.18 7.60 -4.60
N SER A 33 -7.28 6.92 -4.87
CA SER A 33 -8.57 7.53 -5.24
C SER A 33 -9.69 6.98 -4.38
N VAL A 34 -10.74 7.77 -4.20
CA VAL A 34 -11.96 7.37 -3.49
C VAL A 34 -13.15 7.57 -4.42
N THR A 35 -13.98 6.55 -4.53
CA THR A 35 -15.24 6.55 -5.28
C THR A 35 -16.37 6.10 -4.38
N TYR A 36 -17.60 6.43 -4.78
CA TYR A 36 -18.78 6.13 -3.97
C TYR A 36 -19.84 5.38 -4.76
N PHE A 37 -20.51 4.43 -4.12
CA PHE A 37 -21.78 3.90 -4.60
C PHE A 37 -22.91 4.40 -3.70
N SER A 38 -24.06 4.71 -4.28
CA SER A 38 -25.16 5.29 -3.51
C SER A 38 -26.07 4.20 -2.96
N ILE A 39 -26.50 4.36 -1.71
CA ILE A 39 -27.53 3.53 -1.08
C ILE A 39 -28.74 4.37 -0.66
N GLY A 40 -29.93 3.78 -0.76
CA GLY A 40 -31.19 4.33 -0.25
C GLY A 40 -31.58 3.71 1.08
N GLY A 41 -32.84 3.91 1.49
CA GLY A 41 -33.37 3.41 2.76
C GLY A 41 -33.51 4.49 3.82
N ARG A 42 -34.52 4.35 4.68
CA ARG A 42 -34.90 5.26 5.75
C ARG A 42 -34.96 4.57 7.11
N THR A 43 -34.72 3.26 7.15
CA THR A 43 -34.63 2.43 8.36
C THR A 43 -33.31 1.67 8.38
N ALA A 44 -32.88 1.19 9.55
CA ALA A 44 -31.66 0.39 9.67
C ALA A 44 -31.70 -0.88 8.79
N ALA A 45 -32.84 -1.58 8.76
CA ALA A 45 -33.03 -2.77 7.93
C ALA A 45 -33.02 -2.47 6.43
N GLU A 46 -33.49 -1.29 6.00
CA GLU A 46 -33.37 -0.88 4.60
C GLU A 46 -31.94 -0.53 4.21
N LEU A 47 -31.18 0.10 5.11
CA LEU A 47 -29.75 0.39 4.89
C LEU A 47 -28.94 -0.89 4.76
N ASP A 48 -29.17 -1.86 5.66
CA ASP A 48 -28.49 -3.15 5.63
C ASP A 48 -28.75 -3.90 4.31
N ARG A 49 -30.02 -4.01 3.91
CA ARG A 49 -30.39 -4.58 2.60
C ARG A 49 -29.77 -3.82 1.43
N ALA A 50 -29.76 -2.48 1.48
CA ALA A 50 -29.20 -1.67 0.40
C ALA A 50 -27.68 -1.85 0.27
N LEU A 51 -26.95 -2.00 1.38
CA LEU A 51 -25.53 -2.34 1.39
C LEU A 51 -25.28 -3.72 0.79
N ALA A 52 -26.04 -4.73 1.23
CA ALA A 52 -25.93 -6.09 0.71
C ALA A 52 -26.24 -6.18 -0.79
N ALA A 53 -27.17 -5.37 -1.30
CA ALA A 53 -27.55 -5.38 -2.72
C ALA A 53 -26.63 -4.52 -3.62
N SER A 54 -26.14 -3.39 -3.11
CA SER A 54 -25.43 -2.37 -3.92
C SER A 54 -23.92 -2.38 -3.75
N GLY A 55 -23.42 -3.05 -2.71
CA GLY A 55 -22.00 -3.13 -2.39
C GLY A 55 -21.17 -3.74 -3.52
N PRO A 56 -19.86 -3.45 -3.61
CA PRO A 56 -18.99 -4.04 -4.64
C PRO A 56 -19.02 -5.56 -4.60
N LEU A 57 -19.10 -6.18 -5.78
CA LEU A 57 -19.05 -7.64 -5.92
C LEU A 57 -17.60 -8.13 -5.80
N MET A 58 -17.38 -9.07 -4.87
CA MET A 58 -16.11 -9.76 -4.74
C MET A 58 -16.06 -10.93 -5.70
N LYS A 59 -15.10 -10.91 -6.64
CA LYS A 59 -15.02 -11.92 -7.71
C LYS A 59 -14.82 -13.34 -7.19
N ASN A 60 -14.17 -13.51 -6.04
CA ASN A 60 -13.77 -14.82 -5.53
C ASN A 60 -14.87 -15.50 -4.70
N THR A 61 -15.74 -14.71 -4.05
CA THR A 61 -16.78 -15.21 -3.14
C THR A 61 -18.18 -15.04 -3.71
N GLY A 62 -18.38 -14.19 -4.73
CA GLY A 62 -19.69 -13.82 -5.24
C GLY A 62 -20.51 -12.95 -4.27
N THR A 63 -19.96 -12.61 -3.11
CA THR A 63 -20.62 -11.78 -2.10
C THR A 63 -20.37 -10.31 -2.35
N ARG A 64 -21.34 -9.48 -1.95
CA ARG A 64 -21.19 -8.02 -1.94
C ARG A 64 -20.73 -7.56 -0.57
N HIS A 65 -19.81 -6.62 -0.56
CA HIS A 65 -19.25 -6.08 0.68
C HIS A 65 -19.69 -4.62 0.89
N PRO A 66 -19.80 -4.14 2.15
CA PRO A 66 -20.17 -2.76 2.44
C PRO A 66 -19.17 -1.70 1.92
N GLY A 67 -17.95 -2.12 1.55
CA GLY A 67 -16.91 -1.33 0.91
C GLY A 67 -15.98 -2.24 0.11
N ALA A 68 -15.03 -1.65 -0.63
CA ALA A 68 -13.93 -2.40 -1.21
C ALA A 68 -12.73 -1.51 -1.55
N THR A 69 -11.54 -2.09 -1.49
CA THR A 69 -10.30 -1.46 -1.95
C THR A 69 -9.72 -2.24 -3.12
N ARG A 70 -9.66 -1.62 -4.30
CA ARG A 70 -8.98 -2.20 -5.46
C ARG A 70 -7.53 -1.78 -5.44
N ILE A 71 -6.64 -2.77 -5.54
CA ILE A 71 -5.18 -2.61 -5.50
C ILE A 71 -4.60 -3.09 -6.82
N LYS A 72 -3.70 -2.30 -7.39
CA LYS A 72 -2.92 -2.67 -8.57
C LYS A 72 -1.46 -2.30 -8.35
N PHE A 73 -0.60 -3.32 -8.30
CA PHE A 73 0.84 -3.17 -8.40
C PHE A 73 1.26 -3.08 -9.87
N GLY A 74 2.34 -2.36 -10.13
CA GLY A 74 3.00 -2.26 -11.42
C GLY A 74 4.40 -1.69 -11.24
N GLY A 75 5.04 -1.30 -12.33
CA GLY A 75 6.38 -0.74 -12.26
C GLY A 75 7.20 -0.97 -13.52
N THR A 76 8.42 -0.44 -13.50
CA THR A 76 9.42 -0.63 -14.54
C THR A 76 10.77 -0.87 -13.88
N ILE A 77 11.43 -1.95 -14.26
CA ILE A 77 12.79 -2.28 -13.82
C ILE A 77 13.72 -2.22 -15.03
N THR A 78 14.86 -1.55 -14.89
CA THR A 78 15.93 -1.57 -15.90
C THR A 78 17.08 -2.45 -15.45
N TYR A 79 17.79 -3.01 -16.43
CA TYR A 79 18.88 -3.95 -16.20
C TYR A 79 20.15 -3.44 -16.85
N VAL A 80 21.28 -3.58 -16.15
CA VAL A 80 22.59 -3.10 -16.61
C VAL A 80 23.57 -4.26 -16.62
N SER A 81 24.08 -4.59 -17.80
CA SER A 81 25.12 -5.60 -17.97
C SER A 81 26.51 -4.96 -17.90
N ARG A 82 27.39 -5.47 -17.04
CA ARG A 82 28.79 -5.06 -16.94
C ARG A 82 29.68 -6.26 -16.57
N ARG A 83 30.77 -6.44 -17.31
CA ARG A 83 31.79 -7.49 -17.05
C ARG A 83 31.20 -8.90 -16.96
N GLY A 84 30.27 -9.24 -17.84
CA GLY A 84 29.63 -10.57 -17.87
C GLY A 84 28.72 -10.86 -16.69
N ARG A 85 28.18 -9.83 -16.04
CA ARG A 85 27.14 -9.94 -15.00
C ARG A 85 26.05 -8.90 -15.26
N CYS A 86 24.83 -9.18 -14.81
CA CYS A 86 23.71 -8.26 -14.92
C CYS A 86 23.15 -7.86 -13.56
N ALA A 87 22.92 -6.56 -13.37
CA ALA A 87 22.38 -5.99 -12.15
C ALA A 87 21.11 -5.16 -12.42
N VAL A 88 20.31 -4.92 -11.39
CA VAL A 88 19.23 -3.92 -11.44
C VAL A 88 19.85 -2.52 -11.57
N GLY A 89 19.43 -1.76 -12.57
CA GLY A 89 19.82 -0.36 -12.75
C GLY A 89 18.86 0.61 -12.08
N THR A 90 17.59 0.53 -12.42
CA THR A 90 16.53 1.37 -11.84
C THR A 90 15.36 0.50 -11.47
N ALA A 91 14.82 0.70 -10.27
CA ALA A 91 13.62 0.02 -9.80
C ALA A 91 12.52 1.04 -9.53
N ARG A 92 11.55 1.14 -10.45
CA ARG A 92 10.34 1.94 -10.22
C ARG A 92 9.18 1.03 -9.91
N VAL A 93 8.62 1.12 -8.71
CA VAL A 93 7.40 0.42 -8.32
C VAL A 93 6.23 1.38 -8.33
N THR A 94 5.11 0.98 -8.91
CA THR A 94 3.87 1.77 -8.92
C THR A 94 2.77 1.05 -8.17
N LEU A 95 2.01 1.81 -7.39
CA LEU A 95 0.83 1.34 -6.68
C LEU A 95 -0.35 2.25 -7.00
N SER A 96 -1.43 1.67 -7.51
CA SER A 96 -2.71 2.35 -7.64
C SER A 96 -3.75 1.72 -6.73
N THR A 97 -4.37 2.55 -5.90
CA THR A 97 -5.44 2.14 -4.98
C THR A 97 -6.72 2.92 -5.28
N ARG A 98 -7.85 2.20 -5.35
CA ARG A 98 -9.19 2.80 -5.46
C ARG A 98 -10.08 2.25 -4.35
N ILE A 99 -10.41 3.13 -3.42
CA ILE A 99 -11.32 2.84 -2.31
C ILE A 99 -12.76 3.13 -2.79
N ILE A 100 -13.68 2.21 -2.53
CA ILE A 100 -15.08 2.28 -2.92
C ILE A 100 -15.92 2.26 -1.65
N LEU A 101 -16.59 3.37 -1.35
CA LEU A 101 -17.36 3.56 -0.12
C LEU A 101 -18.85 3.75 -0.38
N PRO A 102 -19.72 3.37 0.56
CA PRO A 102 -21.14 3.65 0.43
C PRO A 102 -21.41 5.12 0.74
N ARG A 103 -22.41 5.69 0.06
CA ARG A 103 -22.95 7.02 0.33
C ARG A 103 -24.45 6.93 0.50
N TRP A 104 -24.93 7.26 1.69
CA TRP A 104 -26.36 7.24 1.98
C TRP A 104 -27.06 8.53 1.52
N LYS A 105 -28.03 8.38 0.63
CA LYS A 105 -28.78 9.49 0.03
C LYS A 105 -29.66 10.25 1.03
N TYR A 106 -30.30 9.55 1.96
CA TYR A 106 -31.30 10.14 2.86
C TYR A 106 -30.74 10.55 4.22
N ARG A 107 -29.41 10.60 4.35
CA ARG A 107 -28.74 11.01 5.59
C ARG A 107 -29.21 12.37 6.12
N PRO A 108 -29.41 13.42 5.29
CA PRO A 108 -29.85 14.72 5.79
C PRO A 108 -31.26 14.71 6.42
N GLN A 109 -32.13 13.75 6.07
CA GLN A 109 -33.49 13.62 6.60
C GLN A 109 -33.62 12.57 7.71
N ALA A 110 -32.51 11.96 8.11
CA ALA A 110 -32.50 10.88 9.08
C ALA A 110 -32.82 11.38 10.50
N SER A 111 -33.44 10.52 11.31
CA SER A 111 -33.48 10.73 12.76
C SER A 111 -32.05 10.75 13.33
N ARG A 112 -31.88 11.41 14.48
CA ARG A 112 -30.58 11.51 15.16
C ARG A 112 -29.94 10.14 15.39
N ASP A 113 -30.74 9.17 15.85
CA ASP A 113 -30.27 7.83 16.18
C ASP A 113 -29.81 7.06 14.94
N LEU A 114 -30.59 7.10 13.85
CA LEU A 114 -30.22 6.41 12.62
C LEU A 114 -29.00 7.06 11.96
N ALA A 115 -28.92 8.39 11.99
CA ALA A 115 -27.75 9.14 11.54
C ALA A 115 -26.49 8.75 12.32
N LEU A 116 -26.59 8.62 13.64
CA LEU A 116 -25.49 8.22 14.51
C LEU A 116 -24.98 6.81 14.17
N VAL A 117 -25.89 5.85 14.03
CA VAL A 117 -25.54 4.47 13.67
C VAL A 117 -24.86 4.44 12.29
N TRP A 118 -25.46 5.10 11.31
CA TRP A 118 -24.91 5.20 9.96
C TRP A 118 -23.50 5.82 9.95
N ASP A 119 -23.31 6.99 10.57
CA ASP A 119 -22.03 7.69 10.56
C ASP A 119 -20.93 6.90 11.29
N THR A 120 -21.32 6.01 12.22
CA THR A 120 -20.39 5.13 12.91
C THR A 120 -19.97 4.00 11.98
N LEU A 121 -20.92 3.34 11.34
CA LEU A 121 -20.66 2.26 10.39
C LEU A 121 -19.87 2.75 9.17
N ALA A 122 -20.27 3.87 8.56
CA ALA A 122 -19.59 4.44 7.39
C ALA A 122 -18.13 4.82 7.70
N ALA A 123 -17.86 5.32 8.90
CA ALA A 123 -16.50 5.58 9.36
C ALA A 123 -15.71 4.29 9.61
N ASP A 124 -16.34 3.24 10.14
CA ASP A 124 -15.70 1.92 10.34
C ASP A 124 -15.32 1.28 9.00
N ILE A 125 -16.23 1.28 8.03
CA ILE A 125 -15.97 0.82 6.66
C ILE A 125 -14.80 1.59 6.05
N LYS A 126 -14.82 2.93 6.12
CA LYS A 126 -13.73 3.74 5.58
C LYS A 126 -12.37 3.39 6.22
N ARG A 127 -12.32 3.23 7.55
CA ARG A 127 -11.09 2.84 8.25
C ARG A 127 -10.59 1.47 7.76
N HIS A 128 -11.49 0.50 7.64
CA HIS A 128 -11.15 -0.83 7.16
C HIS A 128 -10.54 -0.78 5.74
N GLU A 129 -11.20 -0.08 4.82
CA GLU A 129 -10.70 0.07 3.45
C GLU A 129 -9.38 0.85 3.35
N GLU A 130 -9.20 1.88 4.20
CA GLU A 130 -7.95 2.62 4.23
C GLU A 130 -6.77 1.78 4.72
N ARG A 131 -7.02 0.81 5.60
CA ARG A 131 -5.99 -0.11 6.09
C ARG A 131 -5.51 -1.06 4.99
N HIS A 132 -6.41 -1.54 4.13
CA HIS A 132 -6.03 -2.32 2.95
C HIS A 132 -5.09 -1.55 2.02
N ALA A 133 -5.39 -0.28 1.75
CA ALA A 133 -4.52 0.59 0.95
C ALA A 133 -3.16 0.85 1.63
N GLU A 134 -3.13 0.92 2.95
CA GLU A 134 -1.88 1.07 3.72
C GLU A 134 -1.00 -0.19 3.66
N ILE A 135 -1.58 -1.38 3.84
CA ILE A 135 -0.88 -2.66 3.71
C ILE A 135 -0.24 -2.73 2.31
N ALA A 136 -1.02 -2.46 1.25
CA ALA A 136 -0.49 -2.43 -0.12
C ALA A 136 0.67 -1.44 -0.30
N ARG A 137 0.59 -0.25 0.31
CA ARG A 137 1.67 0.75 0.29
C ARG A 137 2.95 0.21 0.91
N ASN A 138 2.85 -0.49 2.02
CA ASN A 138 4.00 -1.03 2.72
C ASN A 138 4.71 -2.09 1.87
N HIS A 139 3.94 -2.99 1.23
CA HIS A 139 4.46 -3.98 0.30
C HIS A 139 5.08 -3.35 -0.96
N ALA A 140 4.48 -2.31 -1.54
CA ALA A 140 5.08 -1.61 -2.69
C ALA A 140 6.48 -1.05 -2.37
N ARG A 141 6.62 -0.42 -1.20
CA ARG A 141 7.91 0.11 -0.73
C ARG A 141 8.91 -1.00 -0.38
N HIS A 142 8.43 -2.12 0.16
CA HIS A 142 9.28 -3.26 0.46
C HIS A 142 9.79 -3.92 -0.83
N MET A 143 8.92 -4.09 -1.83
CA MET A 143 9.24 -4.59 -3.16
C MET A 143 10.35 -3.78 -3.83
N GLU A 144 10.24 -2.44 -3.83
CA GLU A 144 11.28 -1.54 -4.36
C GLU A 144 12.64 -1.78 -3.69
N ARG A 145 12.68 -1.76 -2.34
CA ARG A 145 13.92 -2.01 -1.59
C ARG A 145 14.49 -3.38 -1.88
N ALA A 146 13.64 -4.39 -2.02
CA ALA A 146 14.06 -5.73 -2.33
C ALA A 146 14.68 -5.83 -3.74
N PHE A 147 14.13 -5.15 -4.75
CA PHE A 147 14.74 -5.07 -6.08
C PHE A 147 16.11 -4.40 -6.06
N LEU A 148 16.26 -3.29 -5.34
CA LEU A 148 17.54 -2.61 -5.20
C LEU A 148 18.58 -3.44 -4.43
N GLY A 149 18.12 -4.37 -3.58
CA GLY A 149 18.97 -5.28 -2.82
C GLY A 149 19.42 -6.53 -3.57
N LEU A 150 18.93 -6.76 -4.80
CA LEU A 150 19.31 -7.94 -5.59
C LEU A 150 20.80 -7.87 -5.98
N LYS A 151 21.51 -8.97 -5.73
CA LYS A 151 22.90 -9.12 -6.15
C LYS A 151 22.97 -9.39 -7.66
N PRO A 152 24.02 -8.94 -8.37
CA PRO A 152 24.14 -9.19 -9.81
C PRO A 152 24.13 -10.67 -10.16
N GLU A 153 23.40 -11.05 -11.21
CA GLU A 153 23.33 -12.41 -11.76
C GLU A 153 24.32 -12.59 -12.92
N ALA A 154 24.46 -13.83 -13.42
CA ALA A 154 25.37 -14.14 -14.52
C ALA A 154 24.97 -13.45 -15.83
N ASP A 155 23.67 -13.31 -16.09
CA ASP A 155 23.13 -12.61 -17.24
C ASP A 155 21.82 -11.91 -16.90
N CYS A 156 21.27 -11.16 -17.85
CA CYS A 156 20.06 -10.38 -17.63
C CYS A 156 18.78 -11.23 -17.67
N GLU A 157 18.80 -12.41 -18.28
CA GLU A 157 17.64 -13.31 -18.28
C GLU A 157 17.44 -13.89 -16.88
N LEU A 158 18.52 -14.33 -16.23
CA LEU A 158 18.51 -14.76 -14.83
C LEU A 158 18.11 -13.63 -13.88
N MET A 159 18.63 -12.42 -14.10
CA MET A 159 18.23 -11.25 -13.29
C MET A 159 16.74 -10.93 -13.46
N GLN A 160 16.20 -11.00 -14.67
CA GLN A 160 14.77 -10.81 -14.94
C GLN A 160 13.92 -11.89 -14.25
N ALA A 161 14.32 -13.15 -14.34
CA ALA A 161 13.65 -14.26 -13.66
C ALA A 161 13.65 -14.05 -12.14
N ARG A 162 14.76 -13.58 -11.58
CA ARG A 162 14.88 -13.29 -10.14
C ARG A 162 13.98 -12.14 -9.70
N VAL A 163 13.90 -11.06 -10.48
CA VAL A 163 12.95 -9.96 -10.24
C VAL A 163 11.51 -10.46 -10.31
N ALA A 164 11.16 -11.32 -11.27
CA ALA A 164 9.82 -11.87 -11.40
C ALA A 164 9.44 -12.76 -10.21
N GLU A 165 10.35 -13.64 -9.78
CA GLU A 165 10.16 -14.48 -8.59
C GLU A 165 9.93 -13.64 -7.34
N LEU A 166 10.78 -12.63 -7.10
CA LEU A 166 10.64 -11.72 -5.97
C LEU A 166 9.34 -10.92 -6.02
N SER A 167 8.94 -10.47 -7.21
CA SER A 167 7.66 -9.77 -7.41
C SER A 167 6.48 -10.66 -7.01
N ALA A 168 6.46 -11.91 -7.47
CA ALA A 168 5.40 -12.87 -7.17
C ALA A 168 5.35 -13.21 -5.67
N ALA A 169 6.52 -13.42 -5.06
CA ALA A 169 6.63 -13.67 -3.62
C ALA A 169 6.07 -12.50 -2.80
N GLU A 170 6.35 -11.27 -3.21
CA GLU A 170 5.90 -10.08 -2.48
C GLU A 170 4.40 -9.81 -2.66
N VAL A 171 3.84 -10.10 -3.84
CA VAL A 171 2.38 -10.09 -4.04
C VAL A 171 1.70 -11.16 -3.20
N ALA A 172 2.27 -12.37 -3.12
CA ALA A 172 1.72 -13.43 -2.28
C ALA A 172 1.80 -13.08 -0.78
N SER A 173 2.87 -12.41 -0.35
CA SER A 173 3.02 -11.89 1.02
C SER A 173 1.95 -10.83 1.32
N HIS A 174 1.76 -9.89 0.40
CA HIS A 174 0.69 -8.89 0.45
C HIS A 174 -0.69 -9.54 0.63
N ASP A 175 -1.03 -10.54 -0.18
CA ASP A 175 -2.36 -11.16 -0.13
C ASP A 175 -2.60 -11.89 1.20
N LYS A 176 -1.57 -12.52 1.76
CA LYS A 176 -1.62 -13.11 3.11
C LYS A 176 -1.88 -12.06 4.19
N ASP A 177 -1.30 -10.88 4.05
CA ASP A 177 -1.44 -9.77 4.98
C ASP A 177 -2.82 -9.13 4.93
N GLN A 178 -3.37 -8.95 3.73
CA GLN A 178 -4.77 -8.54 3.51
C GLN A 178 -5.74 -9.53 4.18
N ALA A 179 -5.59 -10.82 3.88
CA ALA A 179 -6.46 -11.87 4.43
C ALA A 179 -6.33 -12.01 5.97
N ARG A 180 -5.13 -11.81 6.52
CA ARG A 180 -4.92 -11.81 7.98
C ARG A 180 -5.63 -10.62 8.64
N PHE A 181 -5.54 -9.44 8.04
CA PHE A 181 -6.24 -8.26 8.53
C PHE A 181 -7.77 -8.48 8.52
N ASP A 182 -8.33 -8.98 7.42
CA ASP A 182 -9.76 -9.27 7.30
C ASP A 182 -10.27 -10.25 8.36
N ARG A 183 -9.56 -11.37 8.55
CA ARG A 183 -9.91 -12.37 9.58
C ARG A 183 -9.92 -11.76 10.99
N THR A 184 -8.94 -10.90 11.28
CA THR A 184 -8.82 -10.26 12.59
C THR A 184 -9.92 -9.21 12.79
N GLU A 185 -10.24 -8.44 11.76
CA GLU A 185 -11.30 -7.43 11.82
C GLU A 185 -12.68 -8.07 11.96
N ALA A 186 -12.94 -9.17 11.25
CA ALA A 186 -14.21 -9.88 11.33
C ALA A 186 -14.49 -10.40 12.76
N ALA A 187 -13.49 -11.00 13.40
CA ALA A 187 -13.63 -11.53 14.77
C ALA A 187 -13.90 -10.45 15.84
N ASN A 188 -13.58 -9.19 15.55
CA ASN A 188 -13.67 -8.07 16.50
C ASN A 188 -14.73 -7.03 16.13
N PHE A 189 -15.45 -7.23 15.02
CA PHE A 189 -16.36 -6.24 14.46
C PHE A 189 -17.46 -5.81 15.45
N ASP A 190 -18.23 -6.77 15.97
CA ASP A 190 -19.37 -6.48 16.85
C ASP A 190 -18.94 -5.73 18.12
N ARG A 191 -17.89 -6.24 18.79
CA ARG A 191 -17.32 -5.61 19.99
C ARG A 191 -16.84 -4.18 19.73
N ARG A 192 -16.21 -3.94 18.58
CA ARG A 192 -15.76 -2.61 18.19
C ARG A 192 -16.93 -1.68 17.90
N MET A 193 -17.95 -2.16 17.17
CA MET A 193 -19.13 -1.36 16.82
C MET A 193 -19.90 -0.89 18.06
N ILE A 194 -20.15 -1.80 19.01
CA ILE A 194 -20.79 -1.47 20.29
C ILE A 194 -20.00 -0.36 21.00
N ARG A 195 -18.69 -0.53 21.14
CA ARG A 195 -17.81 0.45 21.80
C ARG A 195 -17.84 1.82 21.11
N LEU A 196 -17.81 1.86 19.78
CA LEU A 196 -17.82 3.11 19.02
C LEU A 196 -19.15 3.86 19.17
N LEU A 197 -20.27 3.13 19.16
CA LEU A 197 -21.60 3.72 19.38
C LEU A 197 -21.72 4.28 20.79
N GLN A 198 -21.32 3.52 21.82
CA GLN A 198 -21.31 3.97 23.21
C GLN A 198 -20.49 5.26 23.38
N TYR A 199 -19.26 5.28 22.85
CA TYR A 199 -18.39 6.46 22.92
C TYR A 199 -19.03 7.72 22.30
N ARG A 200 -19.69 7.58 21.15
CA ARG A 200 -20.35 8.70 20.49
C ARG A 200 -21.60 9.16 21.22
N LEU A 201 -22.40 8.22 21.76
CA LEU A 201 -23.54 8.55 22.62
C LEU A 201 -23.10 9.36 23.85
N ASP A 202 -22.03 8.94 24.52
CA ASP A 202 -21.51 9.63 25.69
C ASP A 202 -20.96 11.02 25.34
N SER A 203 -20.32 11.15 24.19
CA SER A 203 -19.83 12.44 23.68
C SER A 203 -20.98 13.41 23.38
N LEU A 204 -22.09 12.92 22.80
CA LEU A 204 -23.28 13.73 22.56
C LEU A 204 -23.93 14.21 23.87
N LYS A 205 -24.09 13.30 24.85
CA LYS A 205 -24.62 13.66 26.18
C LYS A 205 -23.78 14.70 26.89
N LYS A 206 -22.45 14.69 26.70
CA LYS A 206 -21.55 15.70 27.26
C LYS A 206 -21.68 17.05 26.57
N ALA A 207 -21.93 17.07 25.26
CA ALA A 207 -22.10 18.31 24.49
C ALA A 207 -23.47 18.98 24.72
N GLU A 208 -24.46 18.22 25.21
CA GLU A 208 -25.79 18.72 25.58
C GLU A 208 -25.85 19.28 27.03
N ARG A 209 -24.76 19.15 27.79
CA ARG A 209 -24.60 19.71 29.14
C ARG A 209 -23.81 21.00 29.09
#